data_AF-A0AAV5SXQ7-F1
#
_entry.id   AF-A0AAV5SXQ7-F1
#
_cell.length_a   1.000
_cell.length_b   1.000
_cell.length_c   1.000
_cell.angle_alpha   90.00
_cell.angle_beta   90.00
_cell.angle_gamma   90.00
#
_symmetry.space_group_name_H-M   'P 1'
#
loop_
_entity.id
_entity.type
_entity.pdbx_description
1 polymer ?
#
loop_
_entity_poly.entity_id
_entity_poly.type
_entity_poly.pdbx_seq_one_letter_code
_entity_poly.pdbx_strand_id
1 'polypeptide(L)'
;KEKEKRERLERELEELKRTVEVIDCAWRSALQKEKEEKEALELKMKILEKKEKDQEARRLQKEKEEQEEKEAAEKKRLGQEKAEEVERNAKKEAEDRQKRFQQRKLERLKERMEESKIKERTKQRIEVIETEIKRLNETLEKERNSMKETLETIAARDKALEDDEKKLKKAKEKVIEKRTARIKATREADDNPHSESLRYSRACTICLVANPRRRAVMVACGHMTCATCAEEIQQQEDGTIACPFCRKNTTYVKTFEDQVPQEEPQQKRRRNH
;
A
#
# COMPACT_ATOMS: atom_id res chain seq x y z
N LYS A 1 -172.62 -38.30 23.05
CA LYS A 1 -171.75 -38.19 24.24
C LYS A 1 -170.27 -38.56 23.94
N GLU A 2 -169.94 -39.67 23.27
CA GLU A 2 -168.52 -39.92 22.88
C GLU A 2 -167.98 -39.00 21.77
N LYS A 3 -168.81 -38.67 20.77
CA LYS A 3 -168.43 -37.78 19.66
C LYS A 3 -168.00 -36.37 20.12
N GLU A 4 -168.74 -35.78 21.06
CA GLU A 4 -168.40 -34.47 21.64
C GLU A 4 -167.11 -34.48 22.47
N LYS A 5 -166.78 -35.61 23.10
CA LYS A 5 -165.54 -35.76 23.87
C LYS A 5 -164.32 -35.81 22.94
N ARG A 6 -164.47 -36.43 21.76
CA ARG A 6 -163.43 -36.49 20.73
C ARG A 6 -163.19 -35.14 20.07
N GLU A 7 -164.26 -34.38 19.78
CA GLU A 7 -164.16 -33.01 19.22
C GLU A 7 -163.61 -31.98 20.23
N ARG A 8 -163.76 -32.22 21.54
CA ARG A 8 -163.11 -31.39 22.57
C ARG A 8 -161.61 -31.69 22.65
N LEU A 9 -161.24 -32.98 22.63
CA LEU A 9 -159.83 -33.39 22.63
C LEU A 9 -159.10 -32.98 21.35
N GLU A 10 -159.74 -33.02 20.18
CA GLU A 10 -159.15 -32.51 18.94
C GLU A 10 -158.93 -31.00 18.98
N ARG A 11 -159.85 -30.23 19.57
CA ARG A 11 -159.65 -28.78 19.78
C ARG A 11 -158.51 -28.48 20.75
N GLU A 12 -158.42 -29.21 21.86
CA GLU A 12 -157.31 -29.07 22.81
C GLU A 12 -155.97 -29.47 22.17
N LEU A 13 -155.96 -30.50 21.32
CA LEU A 13 -154.76 -30.93 20.59
C LEU A 13 -154.33 -29.90 19.54
N GLU A 14 -155.29 -29.27 18.86
CA GLU A 14 -155.02 -28.22 17.87
C GLU A 14 -154.55 -26.91 18.54
N GLU A 15 -155.09 -26.60 19.72
CA GLU A 15 -154.66 -25.47 20.55
C GLU A 15 -153.25 -25.72 21.15
N LEU A 16 -152.96 -26.97 21.53
CA LEU A 16 -151.60 -27.40 21.91
C LEU A 16 -150.62 -27.33 20.74
N LYS A 17 -151.02 -27.70 19.52
CA LYS A 17 -150.17 -27.53 18.33
C LYS A 17 -149.87 -26.07 18.04
N ARG A 18 -150.88 -25.18 18.11
CA ARG A 18 -150.68 -23.73 17.92
C ARG A 18 -149.77 -23.13 18.99
N THR A 19 -149.93 -23.54 20.25
CA THR A 19 -149.04 -23.07 21.32
C THR A 19 -147.62 -23.59 21.14
N VAL A 20 -147.43 -24.85 20.70
CA VAL A 20 -146.11 -25.40 20.35
C VAL A 20 -145.49 -24.65 19.16
N GLU A 21 -146.25 -24.31 18.13
CA GLU A 21 -145.75 -23.53 16.98
C GLU A 21 -145.36 -22.09 17.37
N VAL A 22 -146.14 -21.45 18.25
CA VAL A 22 -145.81 -20.11 18.78
C VAL A 22 -144.57 -20.15 19.66
N ILE A 23 -144.44 -21.18 20.51
CA ILE A 23 -143.26 -21.40 21.36
C ILE A 23 -142.03 -21.71 20.51
N ASP A 24 -142.15 -22.55 19.48
CA ASP A 24 -141.05 -22.89 18.57
C ASP A 24 -140.63 -21.68 17.72
N CYS A 25 -141.58 -20.86 17.25
CA CYS A 25 -141.28 -19.61 16.54
C CYS A 25 -140.57 -18.58 17.46
N ALA A 26 -141.05 -18.43 18.70
CA ALA A 26 -140.42 -17.57 19.71
C ALA A 26 -139.02 -18.08 20.09
N TRP A 27 -138.85 -19.40 20.23
CA TRP A 27 -137.57 -20.02 20.55
C TRP A 27 -136.56 -19.87 19.41
N ARG A 28 -136.96 -20.12 18.15
CA ARG A 28 -136.09 -19.88 16.98
C ARG A 28 -135.71 -18.41 16.82
N SER A 29 -136.63 -17.48 17.10
CA SER A 29 -136.35 -16.03 17.06
C SER A 29 -135.39 -15.60 18.18
N ALA A 30 -135.54 -16.16 19.38
CA ALA A 30 -134.60 -15.95 20.48
C ALA A 30 -133.21 -16.56 20.16
N LEU A 31 -133.17 -17.77 19.58
CA LEU A 31 -131.94 -18.43 19.14
C LEU A 31 -131.23 -17.62 18.03
N GLN A 32 -132.00 -17.04 17.10
CA GLN A 32 -131.49 -16.20 16.03
C GLN A 32 -130.90 -14.89 16.58
N LYS A 33 -131.58 -14.24 17.52
CA LYS A 33 -131.05 -13.06 18.21
C LYS A 33 -129.79 -13.37 19.01
N GLU A 34 -129.76 -14.49 19.73
CA GLU A 34 -128.57 -14.92 20.47
C GLU A 34 -127.39 -15.20 19.53
N LYS A 35 -127.66 -15.74 18.34
CA LYS A 35 -126.67 -15.96 17.29
C LYS A 35 -126.15 -14.63 16.72
N GLU A 36 -127.04 -13.68 16.41
CA GLU A 36 -126.66 -12.34 15.93
C GLU A 36 -125.87 -11.55 16.98
N GLU A 37 -126.24 -11.65 18.26
CA GLU A 37 -125.50 -11.05 19.38
C GLU A 37 -124.10 -11.67 19.53
N LYS A 38 -123.98 -13.00 19.41
CA LYS A 38 -122.68 -13.69 19.42
C LYS A 38 -121.81 -13.28 18.23
N GLU A 39 -122.37 -13.20 17.03
CA GLU A 39 -121.66 -12.73 15.83
C GLU A 39 -121.23 -11.26 15.96
N ALA A 40 -122.07 -10.40 16.54
CA ALA A 40 -121.74 -9.00 16.81
C ALA A 40 -120.64 -8.85 17.87
N LEU A 41 -120.64 -9.70 18.90
CA LEU A 41 -119.60 -9.72 19.93
C LEU A 41 -118.26 -10.21 19.36
N GLU A 42 -118.30 -11.26 18.52
CA GLU A 42 -117.13 -11.79 17.83
C GLU A 42 -116.53 -10.75 16.87
N LEU A 43 -117.38 -10.01 16.14
CA LEU A 43 -116.95 -8.91 15.28
C LEU A 43 -116.30 -7.76 16.08
N LYS A 44 -116.87 -7.40 17.24
CA LYS A 44 -116.28 -6.39 18.14
C LYS A 44 -114.91 -6.83 18.68
N MET A 45 -114.77 -8.10 19.08
CA MET A 45 -113.49 -8.67 19.50
C MET A 45 -112.45 -8.61 18.38
N LYS A 46 -112.81 -8.99 17.14
CA LYS A 46 -111.92 -8.89 15.97
C LYS A 46 -111.48 -7.45 15.67
N ILE A 47 -112.37 -6.47 15.86
CA ILE A 47 -112.04 -5.04 15.69
C ILE A 47 -111.06 -4.56 16.76
N LEU A 48 -111.25 -4.97 18.02
CA LEU A 48 -110.34 -4.63 19.12
C LEU A 48 -108.96 -5.25 18.92
N GLU A 49 -108.90 -6.56 18.60
CA GLU A 49 -107.63 -7.23 18.28
C GLU A 49 -106.91 -6.56 17.10
N LYS A 50 -107.64 -6.13 16.07
CA LYS A 50 -107.05 -5.39 14.94
C LYS A 50 -106.48 -4.05 15.38
N LYS A 51 -107.20 -3.30 16.22
CA LYS A 51 -106.72 -2.01 16.77
C LYS A 51 -105.49 -2.18 17.65
N GLU A 52 -105.45 -3.21 18.48
CA GLU A 52 -104.28 -3.53 19.30
C GLU A 52 -103.08 -3.91 18.43
N LYS A 53 -103.27 -4.76 17.40
CA LYS A 53 -102.22 -5.11 16.42
C LYS A 53 -101.72 -3.89 15.65
N ASP A 54 -102.62 -3.00 15.22
CA ASP A 54 -102.25 -1.76 14.53
C ASP A 54 -101.49 -0.79 15.47
N GLN A 55 -101.87 -0.75 16.76
CA GLN A 55 -101.21 0.08 17.77
C GLN A 55 -99.83 -0.47 18.12
N GLU A 56 -99.69 -1.79 18.24
CA GLU A 56 -98.43 -2.48 18.46
C GLU A 56 -97.48 -2.33 17.25
N ALA A 57 -98.00 -2.47 16.03
CA ALA A 57 -97.24 -2.23 14.80
C ALA A 57 -96.71 -0.79 14.73
N ARG A 58 -97.52 0.21 15.13
CA ARG A 58 -97.07 1.62 15.20
C ARG A 58 -96.00 1.85 16.27
N ARG A 59 -96.07 1.16 17.42
CA ARG A 59 -95.03 1.23 18.46
C ARG A 59 -93.72 0.64 17.95
N LEU A 60 -93.78 -0.56 17.38
CA LEU A 60 -92.61 -1.22 16.77
C LEU A 60 -92.01 -0.37 15.65
N GLN A 61 -92.83 0.28 14.84
CA GLN A 61 -92.33 1.17 13.80
C GLN A 61 -91.63 2.41 14.37
N LYS A 62 -92.21 3.05 15.40
CA LYS A 62 -91.56 4.18 16.09
C LYS A 62 -90.26 3.79 16.78
N GLU A 63 -90.22 2.62 17.42
CA GLU A 63 -89.01 2.10 18.05
C GLU A 63 -87.91 1.84 17.01
N LYS A 64 -88.28 1.29 15.83
CA LYS A 64 -87.34 1.13 14.72
C LYS A 64 -86.84 2.47 14.19
N GLU A 65 -87.72 3.44 13.98
CA GLU A 65 -87.34 4.79 13.54
C GLU A 65 -86.41 5.47 14.56
N GLU A 66 -86.71 5.37 15.86
CA GLU A 66 -85.87 5.91 16.93
C GLU A 66 -84.52 5.18 17.02
N GLN A 67 -84.50 3.86 16.80
CA GLN A 67 -83.26 3.09 16.76
C GLN A 67 -82.41 3.47 15.54
N GLU A 68 -83.01 3.60 14.36
CA GLU A 68 -82.33 4.05 13.13
C GLU A 68 -81.77 5.47 13.28
N GLU A 69 -82.52 6.38 13.93
CA GLU A 69 -82.04 7.73 14.21
C GLU A 69 -80.85 7.73 15.18
N LYS A 70 -80.89 6.90 16.24
CA LYS A 70 -79.76 6.73 17.17
C LYS A 70 -78.54 6.16 16.47
N GLU A 71 -78.71 5.12 15.64
CA GLU A 71 -77.62 4.52 14.86
C GLU A 71 -77.03 5.50 13.85
N ALA A 72 -77.87 6.31 13.19
CA ALA A 72 -77.43 7.36 12.28
C ALA A 72 -76.66 8.47 13.00
N ALA A 73 -77.12 8.90 14.18
CA ALA A 73 -76.46 9.89 15.02
C ALA A 73 -75.10 9.37 15.53
N GLU A 74 -75.04 8.12 15.98
CA GLU A 74 -73.80 7.49 16.42
C GLU A 74 -72.79 7.34 15.27
N LYS A 75 -73.26 6.91 14.09
CA LYS A 75 -72.43 6.82 12.88
C LYS A 75 -71.88 8.19 12.48
N LYS A 76 -72.67 9.26 12.62
CA LYS A 76 -72.23 10.64 12.36
C LYS A 76 -71.18 11.09 13.37
N ARG A 77 -71.37 10.81 14.66
CA ARG A 77 -70.39 11.10 15.72
C ARG A 77 -69.07 10.38 15.46
N LEU A 78 -69.11 9.07 15.21
CA LEU A 78 -67.93 8.27 14.86
C LEU A 78 -67.24 8.77 13.58
N GLY A 79 -68.01 9.26 12.60
CA GLY A 79 -67.48 9.88 11.40
C GLY A 79 -66.71 11.18 11.68
N GLN A 80 -67.25 12.04 12.56
CA GLN A 80 -66.59 13.28 12.99
C GLN A 80 -65.31 13.00 13.79
N GLU A 81 -65.36 12.08 14.76
CA GLU A 81 -64.19 11.68 15.56
C GLU A 81 -63.06 11.13 14.68
N LYS A 82 -63.39 10.28 13.70
CA LYS A 82 -62.42 9.77 12.72
C LYS A 82 -61.85 10.89 11.85
N ALA A 83 -62.67 11.85 11.41
CA ALA A 83 -62.20 12.98 10.63
C ALA A 83 -61.22 13.87 11.43
N GLU A 84 -61.54 14.16 12.69
CA GLU A 84 -60.67 14.92 13.60
C GLU A 84 -59.37 14.18 13.94
N GLU A 85 -59.42 12.85 14.06
CA GLU A 85 -58.23 12.03 14.25
C GLU A 85 -57.33 12.06 13.01
N VAL A 86 -57.90 11.93 11.81
CA VAL A 86 -57.17 12.05 10.54
C VAL A 86 -56.54 13.44 10.42
N GLU A 87 -57.25 14.52 10.76
CA GLU A 87 -56.70 15.88 10.71
C GLU A 87 -55.55 16.07 11.72
N ARG A 88 -55.70 15.56 12.95
CA ARG A 88 -54.62 15.61 13.96
C ARG A 88 -53.38 14.84 13.50
N ASN A 89 -53.57 13.67 12.91
CA ASN A 89 -52.46 12.87 12.38
C ASN A 89 -51.80 13.57 11.19
N ALA A 90 -52.56 14.18 10.29
CA ALA A 90 -52.03 14.97 9.18
C ALA A 90 -51.21 16.19 9.66
N LYS A 91 -51.66 16.90 10.69
CA LYS A 91 -50.91 18.02 11.29
C LYS A 91 -49.59 17.56 11.91
N LYS A 92 -49.61 16.47 12.69
CA LYS A 92 -48.40 15.87 13.27
C LYS A 92 -47.41 15.43 12.19
N GLU A 93 -47.88 14.78 11.14
CA GLU A 93 -47.04 14.39 10.01
C GLU A 93 -46.43 15.60 9.29
N ALA A 94 -47.19 16.68 9.11
CA ALA A 94 -46.70 17.91 8.50
C ALA A 94 -45.60 18.57 9.35
N GLU A 95 -45.80 18.66 10.67
CA GLU A 95 -44.80 19.17 11.61
C GLU A 95 -43.53 18.31 11.61
N ASP A 96 -43.67 16.98 11.61
CA ASP A 96 -42.52 16.06 11.56
C ASP A 96 -41.77 16.18 10.23
N ARG A 97 -42.47 16.34 9.10
CA ARG A 97 -41.85 16.63 7.81
C ARG A 97 -41.06 17.95 7.86
N GLN A 98 -41.61 18.99 8.47
CA GLN A 98 -40.94 20.28 8.63
C GLN A 98 -39.70 20.16 9.53
N LYS A 99 -39.79 19.46 10.66
CA LYS A 99 -38.65 19.19 11.55
C LYS A 99 -37.54 18.42 10.83
N ARG A 100 -37.88 17.35 10.11
CA ARG A 100 -36.92 16.57 9.30
C ARG A 100 -36.25 17.43 8.24
N PHE A 101 -37.00 18.32 7.59
CA PHE A 101 -36.45 19.25 6.61
C PHE A 101 -35.43 20.22 7.24
N GLN A 102 -35.77 20.84 8.36
CA GLN A 102 -34.86 21.75 9.08
C GLN A 102 -33.62 21.02 9.60
N GLN A 103 -33.78 19.80 10.11
CA GLN A 103 -32.68 18.97 10.56
C GLN A 103 -31.71 18.64 9.42
N ARG A 104 -32.22 18.20 8.26
CA ARG A 104 -31.40 17.96 7.06
C ARG A 104 -30.70 19.23 6.58
N LYS A 105 -31.35 20.39 6.69
CA LYS A 105 -30.73 21.68 6.33
C LYS A 105 -29.57 22.03 7.27
N LEU A 106 -29.73 21.81 8.57
CA LEU A 106 -28.69 22.03 9.57
C LEU A 106 -27.52 21.06 9.38
N GLU A 107 -27.82 19.79 9.11
CA GLU A 107 -26.82 18.75 8.83
C GLU A 107 -25.97 19.12 7.61
N ARG A 108 -26.59 19.51 6.49
CA ARG A 108 -25.87 20.01 5.30
C ARG A 108 -24.98 21.21 5.58
N LEU A 109 -25.39 22.11 6.49
CA LEU A 109 -24.56 23.25 6.88
C LEU A 109 -23.36 22.80 7.72
N LYS A 110 -23.56 21.85 8.64
CA LYS A 110 -22.47 21.24 9.42
C LYS A 110 -21.46 20.55 8.52
N GLU A 111 -21.93 19.77 7.54
CA GLU A 111 -21.07 19.11 6.54
C GLU A 111 -20.22 20.12 5.77
N ARG A 112 -20.81 21.22 5.26
CA ARG A 112 -20.05 22.27 4.56
C ARG A 112 -19.01 22.95 5.45
N MET A 113 -19.34 23.22 6.71
CA MET A 113 -18.41 23.81 7.66
C MET A 113 -17.23 22.87 7.93
N GLU A 114 -17.50 21.57 8.08
CA GLU A 114 -16.45 20.57 8.31
C GLU A 114 -15.58 20.37 7.07
N GLU A 115 -16.18 20.35 5.88
CA GLU A 115 -15.46 20.33 4.60
C GLU A 115 -14.53 21.56 4.47
N SER A 116 -15.02 22.75 4.85
CA SER A 116 -14.20 23.97 4.85
C SER A 116 -13.02 23.88 5.82
N LYS A 117 -13.22 23.30 7.02
CA LYS A 117 -12.12 23.09 7.98
C LYS A 117 -11.09 22.10 7.44
N ILE A 118 -11.52 21.03 6.77
CA ILE A 118 -10.62 20.06 6.14
C ILE A 118 -9.80 20.74 5.04
N LYS A 119 -10.44 21.55 4.18
CA LYS A 119 -9.75 22.34 3.15
C LYS A 119 -8.72 23.30 3.74
N GLU A 120 -9.06 23.98 4.83
CA GLU A 120 -8.12 24.89 5.51
C GLU A 120 -6.93 24.13 6.12
N ARG A 121 -7.18 23.01 6.81
CA ARG A 121 -6.10 22.17 7.37
C ARG A 121 -5.20 21.60 6.27
N THR A 122 -5.76 21.19 5.14
CA THR A 122 -4.97 20.67 4.02
C THR A 122 -4.14 21.76 3.37
N LYS A 123 -4.69 22.98 3.21
CA LYS A 123 -3.93 24.15 2.75
C LYS A 123 -2.75 24.47 3.65
N GLN A 124 -2.95 24.48 4.97
CA GLN A 124 -1.87 24.71 5.94
C GLN A 124 -0.78 23.63 5.87
N ARG A 125 -1.16 22.35 5.69
CA ARG A 125 -0.18 21.27 5.50
C ARG A 125 0.63 21.43 4.22
N ILE A 126 0.00 21.85 3.13
CA ILE A 126 0.68 22.12 1.85
C ILE A 126 1.69 23.24 2.03
N GLU A 127 1.32 24.34 2.68
CA GLU A 127 2.23 25.47 2.94
C GLU A 127 3.47 25.05 3.76
N VAL A 128 3.29 24.21 4.79
CA VAL A 128 4.41 23.66 5.56
C VAL A 128 5.31 22.77 4.69
N ILE A 129 4.75 21.95 3.81
CA ILE A 129 5.54 21.10 2.90
C ILE A 129 6.31 21.95 1.88
N GLU A 130 5.69 22.99 1.32
CA GLU A 130 6.33 23.90 0.37
C GLU A 130 7.53 24.63 0.98
N THR A 131 7.40 25.09 2.23
CA THR A 131 8.51 25.73 2.95
C THR A 131 9.67 24.76 3.21
N GLU A 132 9.40 23.49 3.55
CA GLU A 132 10.48 22.50 3.73
C GLU A 132 11.14 22.11 2.41
N ILE A 133 10.37 21.97 1.31
CA ILE A 133 10.93 21.75 -0.03
C ILE A 133 11.89 22.89 -0.40
N LYS A 134 11.50 24.14 -0.12
CA LYS A 134 12.35 25.30 -0.36
C LYS A 134 13.65 25.21 0.45
N ARG A 135 13.57 24.88 1.75
CA ARG A 135 14.73 24.72 2.63
C ARG A 135 15.68 23.63 2.14
N LEU A 136 15.15 22.48 1.71
CA LEU A 136 15.93 21.38 1.17
C LEU A 136 16.63 21.76 -0.14
N ASN A 137 15.96 22.48 -1.03
CA ASN A 137 16.56 22.97 -2.28
C ASN A 137 17.73 23.93 -2.02
N GLU A 138 17.58 24.86 -1.05
CA GLU A 138 18.67 25.75 -0.66
C GLU A 138 19.88 24.99 -0.10
N THR A 139 19.67 23.91 0.66
CA THR A 139 20.74 23.03 1.13
C THR A 139 21.41 22.29 -0.02
N LEU A 140 20.64 21.71 -0.94
CA LEU A 140 21.17 21.01 -2.11
C LEU A 140 21.99 21.94 -3.01
N GLU A 141 21.58 23.19 -3.16
CA GLU A 141 22.34 24.18 -3.94
C GLU A 141 23.68 24.51 -3.27
N LYS A 142 23.72 24.65 -1.93
CA LYS A 142 24.95 24.84 -1.17
C LYS A 142 25.90 23.65 -1.33
N GLU A 143 25.39 22.43 -1.23
CA GLU A 143 26.18 21.20 -1.43
C GLU A 143 26.72 21.11 -2.86
N ARG A 144 25.90 21.45 -3.86
CA ARG A 144 26.33 21.49 -5.27
C ARG A 144 27.45 22.49 -5.50
N ASN A 145 27.37 23.67 -4.89
CA ASN A 145 28.40 24.70 -4.99
C ASN A 145 29.69 24.26 -4.29
N SER A 146 29.59 23.70 -3.09
CA SER A 146 30.72 23.11 -2.37
C SER A 146 31.41 22.01 -3.19
N MET A 147 30.64 21.10 -3.79
CA MET A 147 31.17 20.06 -4.66
C MET A 147 31.87 20.65 -5.90
N LYS A 148 31.32 21.70 -6.50
CA LYS A 148 31.96 22.39 -7.63
C LYS A 148 33.33 22.97 -7.25
N GLU A 149 33.42 23.64 -6.09
CA GLU A 149 34.69 24.18 -5.58
C GLU A 149 35.72 23.07 -5.33
N THR A 150 35.30 21.92 -4.79
CA THR A 150 36.21 20.78 -4.60
C THR A 150 36.72 20.21 -5.94
N LEU A 151 35.87 20.13 -6.96
CA LEU A 151 36.27 19.68 -8.29
C LEU A 151 37.26 20.65 -8.95
N GLU A 152 37.03 21.96 -8.81
CA GLU A 152 37.98 22.98 -9.29
C GLU A 152 39.34 22.87 -8.58
N THR A 153 39.33 22.60 -7.27
CA THR A 153 40.55 22.38 -6.48
C THR A 153 41.31 21.13 -6.93
N ILE A 154 40.60 20.02 -7.18
CA ILE A 154 41.19 18.78 -7.69
C ILE A 154 41.80 19.02 -9.07
N ALA A 155 41.08 19.67 -9.98
CA ALA A 155 41.57 19.99 -11.32
C ALA A 155 42.83 20.87 -11.28
N ALA A 156 42.88 21.86 -10.38
CA ALA A 156 44.07 22.69 -10.18
C ALA A 156 45.27 21.87 -9.67
N ARG A 157 45.05 20.93 -8.74
CA ARG A 157 46.09 20.03 -8.22
C ARG A 157 46.63 19.10 -9.31
N ASP A 158 45.75 18.51 -10.12
CA ASP A 158 46.14 17.59 -11.17
C ASP A 158 46.99 18.29 -12.24
N LYS A 159 46.65 19.53 -12.58
CA LYS A 159 47.48 20.38 -13.46
C LYS A 159 48.86 20.64 -12.87
N ALA A 160 48.94 20.92 -11.56
CA ALA A 160 50.23 21.13 -10.88
C ALA A 160 51.09 19.86 -10.88
N LEU A 161 50.48 18.69 -10.67
CA LEU A 161 51.17 17.40 -10.75
C LEU A 161 51.71 17.14 -12.16
N GLU A 162 50.94 17.43 -13.21
CA GLU A 162 51.39 17.30 -14.61
C GLU A 162 52.62 18.17 -14.91
N ASP A 163 52.63 19.41 -14.41
CA ASP A 163 53.77 20.32 -14.56
C ASP A 163 55.01 19.82 -13.81
N ASP A 164 54.84 19.25 -12.62
CA ASP A 164 55.93 18.68 -11.84
C ASP A 164 56.48 17.40 -12.46
N GLU A 165 55.63 16.54 -13.04
CA GLU A 165 56.07 15.38 -13.83
C GLU A 165 56.92 15.81 -15.04
N LYS A 166 56.51 16.86 -15.75
CA LYS A 166 57.30 17.42 -16.87
C LYS A 166 58.65 17.95 -16.40
N LYS A 167 58.73 18.63 -15.26
CA LYS A 167 60.00 19.10 -14.67
C LYS A 167 60.89 17.92 -14.28
N LEU A 168 60.32 16.91 -13.64
CA LEU A 168 61.05 15.70 -13.21
C LEU A 168 61.60 14.94 -14.42
N LYS A 169 60.83 14.80 -15.50
CA LYS A 169 61.28 14.18 -16.74
C LYS A 169 62.47 14.90 -17.35
N LYS A 170 62.40 16.24 -17.49
CA LYS A 170 63.52 17.07 -17.98
C LYS A 170 64.76 16.97 -17.09
N ALA A 171 64.57 16.92 -15.77
CA ALA A 171 65.68 16.75 -14.83
C ALA A 171 66.37 15.39 -14.98
N LYS A 172 65.59 14.31 -15.12
CA LYS A 172 66.10 12.95 -15.37
C LYS A 172 66.88 12.88 -16.69
N GLU A 173 66.37 13.47 -17.76
CA GLU A 173 67.05 13.54 -19.07
C GLU A 173 68.43 14.23 -18.95
N LYS A 174 68.51 15.38 -18.26
CA LYS A 174 69.78 16.08 -18.00
C LYS A 174 70.77 15.25 -17.18
N VAL A 175 70.29 14.47 -16.21
CA VAL A 175 71.15 13.59 -15.40
C VAL A 175 71.71 12.46 -16.27
N ILE A 176 70.87 11.86 -17.13
CA ILE A 176 71.29 10.82 -18.07
C ILE A 176 72.33 11.38 -19.05
N GLU A 177 72.10 12.58 -19.60
CA GLU A 177 73.03 13.27 -20.50
C GLU A 177 74.40 13.53 -19.82
N LYS A 178 74.41 14.08 -18.60
CA LYS A 178 75.67 14.29 -17.84
C LYS A 178 76.38 12.98 -17.54
N ARG A 179 75.63 11.93 -17.17
CA ARG A 179 76.21 10.61 -16.89
C ARG A 179 76.85 10.00 -18.13
N THR A 180 76.17 10.06 -19.27
CA THR A 180 76.67 9.54 -20.55
C THR A 180 77.89 10.30 -21.02
N ALA A 181 77.89 11.64 -20.90
CA ALA A 181 79.07 12.47 -21.18
C ALA A 181 80.27 12.13 -20.29
N ARG A 182 80.06 11.93 -18.98
CA ARG A 182 81.13 11.53 -18.06
C ARG A 182 81.72 10.18 -18.42
N ILE A 183 80.89 9.17 -18.70
CA ILE A 183 81.36 7.84 -19.10
C ILE A 183 82.17 7.92 -20.40
N LYS A 184 81.70 8.71 -21.38
CA LYS A 184 82.42 8.94 -22.64
C LYS A 184 83.79 9.57 -22.41
N ALA A 185 83.86 10.63 -21.61
CA ALA A 185 85.12 11.30 -21.29
C ALA A 185 86.11 10.38 -20.55
N THR A 186 85.62 9.53 -19.63
CA THR A 186 86.46 8.53 -18.96
C THR A 186 87.01 7.51 -19.95
N ARG A 187 86.18 7.00 -20.86
CA ARG A 187 86.64 6.07 -21.91
C ARG A 187 87.68 6.68 -22.84
N GLU A 188 87.45 7.91 -23.29
CA GLU A 188 88.41 8.63 -24.15
C GLU A 188 89.74 8.89 -23.44
N ALA A 189 89.72 9.12 -22.12
CA ALA A 189 90.95 9.25 -21.32
C ALA A 189 91.69 7.91 -21.17
N ASP A 190 90.96 6.82 -20.96
CA ASP A 190 91.54 5.47 -20.80
C ASP A 190 92.13 4.94 -22.12
N ASP A 191 91.54 5.29 -23.26
CA ASP A 191 91.97 4.90 -24.62
C ASP A 191 93.18 5.70 -25.14
N ASN A 192 93.79 6.58 -24.33
CA ASN A 192 94.96 7.35 -24.74
C ASN A 192 96.18 6.43 -24.98
N PRO A 193 96.95 6.57 -26.08
CA PRO A 193 98.15 5.76 -26.33
C PRO A 193 99.18 5.79 -25.18
N HIS A 194 99.20 6.86 -24.37
CA HIS A 194 100.06 6.95 -23.20
C HIS A 194 99.58 6.07 -22.03
N SER A 195 98.26 5.91 -21.82
CA SER A 195 97.72 4.93 -20.86
C SER A 195 97.88 3.50 -21.35
N GLU A 196 97.94 3.26 -22.65
CA GLU A 196 98.30 1.94 -23.18
C GLU A 196 99.72 1.50 -22.78
N SER A 197 100.67 2.43 -22.69
CA SER A 197 102.04 2.16 -22.23
C SER A 197 102.14 1.86 -20.72
N LEU A 198 101.14 2.27 -19.93
CA LEU A 198 100.99 1.95 -18.51
C LEU A 198 100.19 0.66 -18.28
N ARG A 199 99.77 -0.06 -19.33
CA ARG A 199 99.14 -1.36 -19.18
C ARG A 199 100.13 -2.29 -18.49
N TYR A 200 99.84 -2.61 -17.24
CA TYR A 200 100.60 -3.58 -16.46
C TYR A 200 100.74 -4.86 -17.29
N SER A 201 101.98 -5.27 -17.50
CA SER A 201 102.27 -6.56 -18.12
C SER A 201 101.45 -7.63 -17.40
N ARG A 202 100.71 -8.43 -18.17
CA ARG A 202 100.00 -9.60 -17.61
C ARG A 202 100.97 -10.71 -17.22
N ALA A 203 102.26 -10.56 -17.53
CA ALA A 203 103.27 -11.54 -17.19
C ALA A 203 103.33 -11.75 -15.68
N CYS A 204 103.30 -13.00 -15.24
CA CYS A 204 103.61 -13.29 -13.85
C CYS A 204 105.09 -13.03 -13.62
N THR A 205 105.44 -12.15 -12.70
CA THR A 205 106.84 -11.80 -12.41
C THR A 205 107.61 -12.88 -11.64
N ILE A 206 106.95 -13.95 -11.18
CA ILE A 206 107.58 -15.08 -10.47
C ILE A 206 107.99 -16.16 -11.47
N CYS A 207 107.06 -16.71 -12.24
CA CYS A 207 107.35 -17.75 -13.23
C CYS A 207 107.60 -17.22 -14.65
N LEU A 208 107.49 -15.90 -14.87
CA LEU A 208 107.71 -15.20 -16.13
C LEU A 208 106.78 -15.61 -17.30
N VAL A 209 105.72 -16.36 -17.02
CA VAL A 209 104.68 -16.68 -18.02
C VAL A 209 103.98 -15.39 -18.45
N ALA A 210 104.06 -15.04 -19.73
CA ALA A 210 103.63 -13.75 -20.26
C ALA A 210 102.11 -13.46 -20.10
N ASN A 211 101.28 -14.50 -20.09
CA ASN A 211 99.84 -14.34 -19.93
C ASN A 211 99.24 -15.59 -19.23
N PRO A 212 99.39 -15.72 -17.91
CA PRO A 212 98.87 -16.87 -17.18
C PRO A 212 97.35 -16.91 -17.25
N ARG A 213 96.77 -18.11 -17.44
CA ARG A 213 95.32 -18.30 -17.63
C ARG A 213 94.47 -17.83 -16.44
N ARG A 214 95.01 -17.89 -15.23
CA ARG A 214 94.37 -17.41 -14.00
C ARG A 214 95.39 -16.63 -13.18
N ARG A 215 94.98 -15.47 -12.68
CA ARG A 215 95.77 -14.63 -11.77
C ARG A 215 95.21 -14.70 -10.36
N ALA A 216 96.02 -14.31 -9.40
CA ALA A 216 95.67 -14.22 -7.99
C ALA A 216 96.14 -12.86 -7.45
N VAL A 217 95.28 -12.18 -6.71
CA VAL A 217 95.58 -10.91 -6.05
C VAL A 217 95.82 -11.19 -4.58
N MET A 218 96.95 -10.70 -4.07
CA MET A 218 97.30 -10.74 -2.65
C MET A 218 96.43 -9.72 -1.88
N VAL A 219 95.52 -10.19 -1.04
CA VAL A 219 94.42 -9.38 -0.46
C VAL A 219 94.92 -8.19 0.36
N ALA A 220 96.03 -8.36 1.09
CA ALA A 220 96.55 -7.33 1.99
C ALA A 220 97.35 -6.22 1.29
N CYS A 221 97.75 -6.41 0.03
CA CYS A 221 98.65 -5.48 -0.64
C CYS A 221 98.33 -5.18 -2.11
N GLY A 222 97.41 -5.92 -2.73
CA GLY A 222 96.98 -5.71 -4.11
C GLY A 222 97.97 -6.19 -5.18
N HIS A 223 99.16 -6.69 -4.83
CA HIS A 223 100.07 -7.25 -5.82
C HIS A 223 99.49 -8.52 -6.47
N MET A 224 99.75 -8.71 -7.75
CA MET A 224 99.22 -9.80 -8.56
C MET A 224 100.29 -10.84 -8.90
N THR A 225 99.91 -12.12 -8.87
CA THR A 225 100.71 -13.28 -9.32
C THR A 225 99.85 -14.20 -10.19
N CYS A 226 100.41 -15.25 -10.80
CA CYS A 226 99.56 -16.31 -11.36
C CYS A 226 99.00 -17.20 -10.23
N ALA A 227 97.84 -17.81 -10.46
CA ALA A 227 97.20 -18.65 -9.45
C ALA A 227 98.08 -19.83 -9.01
N THR A 228 98.83 -20.43 -9.95
CA THR A 228 99.75 -21.55 -9.66
C THR A 228 100.86 -21.13 -8.70
N CYS A 229 101.53 -20.00 -8.93
CA CYS A 229 102.57 -19.53 -8.01
C CYS A 229 102.01 -19.16 -6.64
N ALA A 230 100.78 -18.60 -6.56
CA ALA A 230 100.16 -18.32 -5.27
C ALA A 230 99.84 -19.59 -4.48
N GLU A 231 99.37 -20.65 -5.15
CA GLU A 231 99.13 -21.97 -4.55
C GLU A 231 100.42 -22.64 -4.10
N GLU A 232 101.48 -22.59 -4.91
CA GLU A 232 102.79 -23.14 -4.57
C GLU A 232 103.38 -22.48 -3.33
N ILE A 233 103.32 -21.15 -3.24
CA ILE A 233 103.77 -20.41 -2.04
C ILE A 233 102.95 -20.83 -0.82
N GLN A 234 101.63 -20.98 -0.98
CA GLN A 234 100.76 -21.43 0.11
C GLN A 234 101.06 -22.86 0.58
N GLN A 235 101.51 -23.75 -0.30
CA GLN A 235 101.87 -25.12 0.09
C GLN A 235 103.18 -25.19 0.88
N GLN A 236 104.05 -24.18 0.77
CA GLN A 236 105.33 -24.13 1.48
C GLN A 236 105.23 -23.56 2.89
N GLU A 237 104.15 -22.82 3.20
CA GLU A 237 103.94 -22.17 4.49
C GLU A 237 102.62 -22.68 5.11
N ASP A 238 102.66 -23.17 6.36
CA ASP A 238 101.47 -23.63 7.08
C ASP A 238 100.59 -22.43 7.52
N GLY A 239 99.86 -21.82 6.58
CA GLY A 239 98.85 -20.79 6.86
C GLY A 239 98.89 -19.55 5.96
N THR A 240 99.13 -18.39 6.58
CA THR A 240 99.20 -17.09 5.87
C THR A 240 100.46 -17.01 5.03
N ILE A 241 100.33 -16.62 3.76
CA ILE A 241 101.49 -16.49 2.87
C ILE A 241 102.12 -15.12 2.96
N ALA A 242 103.45 -15.02 2.88
CA ALA A 242 104.12 -13.74 2.67
C ALA A 242 104.06 -13.32 1.20
N CYS A 243 103.58 -12.11 0.90
CA CYS A 243 103.56 -11.61 -0.48
C CYS A 243 104.99 -11.56 -1.07
N PRO A 244 105.26 -12.13 -2.25
CA PRO A 244 106.63 -12.21 -2.79
C PRO A 244 107.22 -10.83 -3.18
N PHE A 245 106.38 -9.81 -3.33
CA PHE A 245 106.83 -8.46 -3.72
C PHE A 245 107.11 -7.54 -2.54
N CYS A 246 106.26 -7.56 -1.52
CA CYS A 246 106.35 -6.63 -0.38
C CYS A 246 106.42 -7.33 0.98
N ARG A 247 106.42 -8.66 1.01
CA ARG A 247 106.53 -9.54 2.19
C ARG A 247 105.48 -9.33 3.27
N LYS A 248 104.39 -8.62 2.98
CA LYS A 248 103.24 -8.54 3.90
C LYS A 248 102.54 -9.89 3.97
N ASN A 249 102.28 -10.36 5.20
CA ASN A 249 101.47 -11.56 5.43
C ASN A 249 100.06 -11.33 4.88
N THR A 250 99.60 -12.29 4.08
CA THR A 250 98.39 -12.14 3.29
C THR A 250 97.75 -13.48 2.97
N THR A 251 96.57 -13.42 2.36
CA THR A 251 95.94 -14.51 1.64
C THR A 251 95.75 -14.05 0.20
N TYR A 252 95.34 -14.94 -0.69
CA TYR A 252 95.06 -14.56 -2.08
C TYR A 252 93.63 -14.91 -2.49
N VAL A 253 93.11 -14.13 -3.44
CA VAL A 253 91.86 -14.43 -4.15
C VAL A 253 92.16 -14.61 -5.63
N LYS A 254 91.70 -15.71 -6.22
CA LYS A 254 91.82 -15.99 -7.64
C LYS A 254 90.91 -15.02 -8.42
N THR A 255 91.46 -14.33 -9.40
CA THR A 255 90.66 -13.49 -10.29
C THR A 255 90.05 -14.37 -11.38
N PHE A 256 88.74 -14.20 -11.59
CA PHE A 256 88.05 -14.80 -12.72
C PHE A 256 88.14 -13.82 -13.88
N GLU A 257 89.01 -14.15 -14.83
CA GLU A 257 89.04 -13.46 -16.12
C GLU A 257 88.19 -14.30 -17.05
N ASP A 258 87.00 -13.79 -17.36
CA ASP A 258 86.17 -14.41 -18.39
C ASP A 258 87.02 -14.46 -19.66
N GLN A 259 87.25 -15.68 -20.17
CA GLN A 259 87.81 -15.82 -21.50
C GLN A 259 86.79 -15.18 -22.42
N VAL A 260 87.13 -14.04 -23.02
CA VAL A 260 86.39 -13.56 -24.19
C VAL A 260 86.36 -14.75 -25.13
N PRO A 261 85.18 -15.32 -25.45
CA PRO A 261 85.10 -16.46 -26.35
C PRO A 261 85.93 -16.08 -27.57
N GLN A 262 86.97 -16.86 -27.88
CA GLN A 262 87.66 -16.63 -29.14
C GLN A 262 86.58 -16.75 -30.20
N GLU A 263 86.32 -15.66 -30.92
CA GLU A 263 85.44 -15.71 -32.07
C GLU A 263 86.03 -16.78 -32.97
N GLU A 264 85.43 -17.98 -32.96
CA GLU A 264 85.83 -19.04 -33.87
C GLU A 264 85.78 -18.39 -35.26
N PRO A 265 86.89 -18.43 -36.03
CA PRO A 265 86.96 -17.75 -37.30
C PRO A 265 85.76 -18.22 -38.09
N GLN A 266 84.81 -17.31 -38.36
CA GLN A 266 83.50 -17.61 -38.95
C GLN A 266 83.73 -18.57 -40.11
N GLN A 267 83.48 -19.86 -39.86
CA GLN A 267 83.68 -20.89 -40.83
C GLN A 267 82.70 -20.53 -41.93
N LYS A 268 83.22 -19.99 -43.04
CA LYS A 268 82.43 -19.51 -44.18
C LYS A 268 81.40 -20.60 -44.47
N ARG A 269 80.15 -20.37 -44.05
CA ARG A 269 79.02 -21.21 -44.42
C ARG A 269 78.96 -21.14 -45.93
N ARG A 270 79.56 -22.13 -46.59
CA ARG A 270 79.37 -22.37 -48.02
C ARG A 270 77.86 -22.47 -48.21
N ARG A 271 77.29 -21.46 -48.86
CA ARG A 271 75.93 -21.52 -49.39
C ARG A 271 75.94 -22.68 -50.38
N ASN A 272 75.36 -23.81 -49.99
CA ASN A 272 74.93 -24.78 -50.97
C ASN A 272 73.65 -24.23 -51.58
N HIS A 273 73.74 -23.98 -52.88
CA HIS A 273 72.62 -23.72 -53.78
C HIS A 273 71.71 -24.95 -53.85
#